data_AF-A0A2D4LKE3-F1
#
_entry.id   AF-A0A2D4LKE3-F1
#
_cell.length_a   1.000
_cell.length_b   1.000
_cell.length_c   1.000
_cell.angle_alpha   90.00
_cell.angle_beta   90.00
_cell.angle_gamma   90.00
#
_symmetry.space_group_name_H-M   'P 1'
#
loop_
_entity.id
_entity.type
_entity.pdbx_description
1 polymer ?
#
loop_
_entity_poly.entity_id
_entity_poly.type
_entity_poly.pdbx_seq_one_letter_code
_entity_poly.pdbx_strand_id
1 'polypeptide(L)'
;WLAYKLKKRKPKRTIYQLLDKNGQIEADPEKKKEIVREYFENLYDQDRVELNKIETYLKEGTLQLLSEDKKETLNKEITLSELRESIKKQKSNKTPGPDGFPSELYKEMGELLENLLLEICNEVLLEARTSESWKEAYITLIPEEGADANQ
;
A
#
# COMPACT_ATOMS: atom_id res chain seq x y z
N TRP A 1 -5.00 27.31 22.44
CA TRP A 1 -3.74 26.85 21.81
C TRP A 1 -3.95 25.82 20.71
N LEU A 2 -4.67 24.71 20.94
CA LEU A 2 -4.96 23.68 19.91
C LEU A 2 -5.71 24.23 18.68
N ALA A 3 -6.78 25.00 18.89
CA ALA A 3 -7.56 25.62 17.80
C ALA A 3 -6.71 26.52 16.88
N TYR A 4 -5.77 27.26 17.46
CA TYR A 4 -4.81 28.09 16.72
C TYR A 4 -3.86 27.25 15.86
N LYS A 5 -3.32 26.16 16.43
CA LYS A 5 -2.44 25.21 15.71
C LYS A 5 -3.18 24.51 14.57
N LEU A 6 -4.45 24.13 14.77
CA LEU A 6 -5.31 23.58 13.73
C LEU A 6 -5.59 24.60 12.61
N LYS A 7 -5.89 25.85 12.96
CA LYS A 7 -6.15 26.93 11.99
C LYS A 7 -4.93 27.24 11.11
N LYS A 8 -3.71 27.21 11.68
CA LYS A 8 -2.46 27.35 10.91
C LYS A 8 -2.12 26.14 10.02
N ARG A 9 -2.63 24.94 10.35
CA ARG A 9 -2.40 23.70 9.58
C ARG A 9 -3.40 23.48 8.46
N LYS A 10 -4.63 24.00 8.57
CA LYS A 10 -5.69 23.88 7.55
C LYS A 10 -5.24 24.25 6.12
N PRO A 11 -4.65 25.43 5.86
CA PRO A 11 -4.27 25.81 4.50
C PRO A 11 -3.16 24.93 3.91
N LYS A 12 -2.26 24.40 4.75
CA LYS A 12 -1.18 23.48 4.32
C LYS A 12 -1.65 22.06 3.99
N ARG A 13 -2.91 21.73 4.24
CA ARG A 13 -3.51 20.40 4.02
C ARG A 13 -4.67 20.43 3.04
N THR A 14 -5.01 21.61 2.52
CA THR A 14 -6.14 21.78 1.63
C THR A 14 -5.63 21.79 0.20
N ILE A 15 -6.23 20.96 -0.64
CA ILE A 15 -5.99 20.95 -2.08
C ILE A 15 -7.06 21.84 -2.69
N TYR A 16 -6.64 23.00 -3.21
CA TYR A 16 -7.56 24.01 -3.71
C TYR A 16 -8.13 23.63 -5.07
N GLN A 17 -7.26 23.18 -5.98
CA GLN A 17 -7.63 22.79 -7.32
C GLN A 17 -6.83 21.56 -7.79
N LEU A 18 -7.32 20.92 -8.84
CA LEU A 18 -6.65 19.81 -9.54
C LEU A 18 -6.76 20.04 -11.05
N LEU A 19 -5.81 19.49 -11.81
CA LEU A 19 -5.94 19.41 -13.26
C LEU A 19 -6.62 18.11 -13.65
N ASP A 20 -7.58 18.19 -14.57
CA ASP A 20 -8.18 17.01 -15.22
C ASP A 20 -7.27 16.45 -16.32
N LYS A 21 -7.67 15.31 -16.91
CA LYS A 21 -6.97 14.65 -18.02
C LYS A 21 -6.83 15.51 -19.29
N ASN A 22 -7.64 16.56 -19.42
CA ASN A 22 -7.62 17.49 -20.56
C ASN A 22 -6.79 18.75 -20.25
N GLY A 23 -6.19 18.85 -19.05
CA GLY A 23 -5.44 20.02 -18.59
C GLY A 23 -6.30 21.17 -18.08
N GLN A 24 -7.59 20.95 -17.79
CA GLN A 24 -8.50 21.94 -17.20
C GLN A 24 -8.39 21.96 -15.69
N ILE A 25 -8.39 23.16 -15.11
CA ILE A 25 -8.31 23.37 -13.65
C ILE A 25 -9.71 23.28 -13.04
N GLU A 26 -9.88 22.41 -12.05
CA GLU A 26 -11.13 22.24 -11.31
C GLU A 26 -10.92 22.46 -9.81
N ALA A 27 -11.70 23.38 -9.24
CA ALA A 27 -11.70 23.69 -7.81
C ALA A 27 -12.90 23.08 -7.07
N ASP A 28 -13.93 22.64 -7.80
CA ASP A 28 -15.14 22.05 -7.23
C ASP A 28 -14.81 20.73 -6.50
N PRO A 29 -15.27 20.53 -5.25
CA PRO A 29 -14.95 19.34 -4.48
C PRO A 29 -15.41 18.02 -5.11
N GLU A 30 -16.57 17.98 -5.76
CA GLU A 30 -17.09 16.74 -6.35
C GLU A 30 -16.34 16.42 -7.64
N LYS A 31 -16.07 17.43 -8.48
CA LYS A 31 -15.21 17.24 -9.66
C LYS A 31 -13.79 16.83 -9.28
N LYS A 32 -13.22 17.36 -8.20
CA LYS A 32 -11.91 16.93 -7.71
C LYS A 32 -11.90 15.47 -7.30
N LYS A 33 -12.93 14.98 -6.61
CA LYS A 33 -13.04 13.55 -6.29
C LYS A 33 -13.08 12.70 -7.55
N GLU A 34 -13.83 13.14 -8.56
CA GLU A 34 -13.93 12.44 -9.82
C GLU A 34 -12.60 12.37 -10.56
N ILE A 35 -11.86 13.48 -10.63
CA ILE A 35 -10.50 13.51 -11.21
C ILE A 35 -9.58 12.51 -10.52
N VAL A 36 -9.59 12.49 -9.18
CA VAL A 36 -8.76 11.57 -8.40
C VAL A 36 -9.16 10.12 -8.64
N ARG A 37 -10.46 9.83 -8.65
CA ARG A 37 -11.01 8.51 -8.91
C ARG A 37 -10.58 8.02 -10.29
N GLU A 38 -10.87 8.78 -11.35
CA GLU A 38 -10.48 8.43 -12.71
C GLU A 38 -8.97 8.24 -12.84
N TYR A 39 -8.16 9.12 -12.24
CA TYR A 39 -6.71 9.02 -12.31
C TYR A 39 -6.20 7.71 -11.71
N PHE A 40 -6.62 7.38 -10.48
CA PHE A 40 -6.14 6.17 -9.81
C PHE A 40 -6.77 4.89 -10.34
N GLU A 41 -8.01 4.93 -10.84
CA GLU A 41 -8.60 3.80 -11.57
C GLU A 41 -7.76 3.46 -12.80
N ASN A 42 -7.37 4.45 -13.60
CA ASN A 42 -6.51 4.23 -14.77
C ASN A 42 -5.08 3.84 -14.38
N LEU A 43 -4.53 4.41 -13.29
CA LEU A 43 -3.17 4.10 -12.83
C LEU A 43 -3.03 2.66 -12.34
N TYR A 44 -4.04 2.15 -11.64
CA TYR A 44 -4.06 0.81 -11.08
C TYR A 44 -4.80 -0.20 -11.96
N ASP A 45 -5.28 0.21 -13.13
CA ASP A 45 -5.82 -0.71 -14.12
C ASP A 45 -4.69 -1.67 -14.56
N GLN A 46 -4.99 -2.96 -14.52
CA GLN A 46 -4.00 -3.98 -14.87
C GLN A 46 -4.04 -4.23 -16.36
N ASP A 47 -2.95 -3.87 -17.05
CA ASP A 47 -2.73 -4.33 -18.42
C ASP A 47 -2.76 -5.87 -18.47
N ARG A 48 -3.57 -6.43 -19.36
CA ARG A 48 -3.54 -7.85 -19.65
C ARG A 48 -2.29 -8.18 -20.45
N VAL A 49 -1.20 -8.46 -19.75
CA VAL A 49 0.06 -8.88 -20.37
C VAL A 49 0.03 -10.38 -20.64
N GLU A 50 0.33 -10.77 -21.87
CA GLU A 50 0.50 -12.17 -22.24
C GLU A 50 1.69 -12.80 -21.49
N LEU A 51 1.51 -14.02 -20.96
CA LEU A 51 2.55 -14.74 -20.22
C LEU A 51 3.88 -14.83 -20.98
N ASN A 52 3.82 -15.02 -22.30
CA ASN A 52 5.01 -15.08 -23.16
C ASN A 52 5.84 -13.80 -23.11
N LYS A 53 5.20 -12.62 -23.02
CA LYS A 53 5.91 -11.34 -22.92
C LYS A 53 6.62 -11.20 -21.58
N ILE A 54 5.99 -11.69 -20.50
CA ILE A 54 6.59 -11.71 -19.16
C ILE A 54 7.82 -12.63 -19.17
N GLU A 55 7.69 -13.83 -19.73
CA GLU A 55 8.82 -14.75 -19.84
C GLU A 55 9.98 -14.17 -20.64
N THR A 56 9.70 -13.57 -21.81
CA THR A 56 10.72 -12.93 -22.63
C THR A 56 11.42 -11.81 -21.88
N TYR A 57 10.66 -10.93 -21.22
CA TYR A 57 11.23 -9.86 -20.40
C TYR A 57 12.15 -10.38 -19.28
N LEU A 58 11.73 -11.43 -18.58
CA LEU A 58 12.54 -12.05 -17.52
C LEU A 58 13.80 -12.74 -18.05
N LYS A 59 13.74 -13.32 -19.27
CA LYS A 59 14.88 -13.97 -19.95
C LYS A 59 15.88 -12.96 -20.52
N GLU A 60 15.39 -11.84 -21.05
CA GLU A 60 16.21 -10.76 -21.62
C GLU A 60 16.81 -9.83 -20.55
N GLY A 61 16.17 -9.75 -19.38
CA GLY A 61 16.64 -8.96 -18.26
C GLY A 61 17.96 -9.49 -17.68
N THR A 62 18.77 -8.60 -17.12
CA THR A 62 19.98 -8.94 -16.35
C THR A 62 19.67 -9.43 -14.94
N LEU A 63 18.53 -10.11 -14.76
CA LEU A 63 18.12 -10.64 -13.46
C LEU A 63 19.01 -11.84 -13.11
N GLN A 64 19.61 -11.78 -11.93
CA GLN A 64 20.38 -12.91 -11.43
C GLN A 64 19.44 -14.04 -11.01
N LEU A 65 19.62 -15.21 -11.61
CA LEU A 65 18.88 -16.40 -11.21
C LEU A 65 19.27 -16.79 -9.79
N LEU A 66 18.28 -17.09 -8.95
CA LEU A 66 18.52 -17.62 -7.61
C LEU A 66 19.13 -19.03 -7.70
N SER A 67 20.10 -19.31 -6.83
CA SER A 67 20.58 -20.69 -6.63
C SER A 67 19.48 -21.56 -6.05
N GLU A 68 19.58 -22.87 -6.27
CA GLU A 68 18.54 -23.80 -5.82
C GLU A 68 18.35 -23.78 -4.30
N ASP A 69 19.44 -23.69 -3.53
CA ASP A 69 19.39 -23.55 -2.07
C ASP A 69 18.61 -22.31 -1.60
N LYS A 70 18.73 -21.20 -2.34
CA LYS A 70 18.00 -19.96 -2.02
C LYS A 70 16.53 -20.09 -2.35
N LYS A 71 16.18 -20.73 -3.48
CA LYS A 71 14.78 -21.00 -3.82
C LYS A 71 14.15 -21.92 -2.79
N GLU A 72 14.83 -22.99 -2.40
CA GLU A 72 14.33 -23.89 -1.37
C GLU A 72 14.10 -23.13 -0.06
N THR A 73 15.08 -22.32 0.36
CA THR A 73 14.96 -21.53 1.59
C THR A 73 13.80 -20.54 1.56
N LEU A 74 13.57 -19.85 0.43
CA LEU A 74 12.49 -18.87 0.29
C LEU A 74 11.10 -19.48 0.21
N ASN A 75 10.99 -20.76 -0.17
CA ASN A 75 9.72 -21.48 -0.28
C ASN A 75 9.42 -22.37 0.95
N LYS A 76 10.25 -22.32 2.00
CA LYS A 76 9.95 -23.02 3.26
C LYS A 76 8.76 -22.37 3.96
N GLU A 77 8.06 -23.18 4.74
CA GLU A 77 7.03 -22.69 5.64
C GLU A 77 7.58 -21.59 6.55
N ILE A 78 6.81 -20.53 6.69
CA ILE A 78 7.09 -19.42 7.59
C ILE A 78 7.03 -19.97 9.01
N THR A 79 8.07 -19.69 9.79
CA THR A 79 8.15 -20.11 11.18
C THR A 79 7.54 -19.07 12.12
N LEU A 80 7.10 -19.52 13.30
CA LEU A 80 6.61 -18.63 14.36
C LEU A 80 7.66 -17.58 14.77
N SER A 81 8.95 -17.94 14.72
CA SER A 81 10.05 -17.02 15.05
C SER A 81 10.16 -15.88 14.04
N GLU A 82 10.12 -16.20 12.75
CA GLU A 82 10.15 -15.20 11.67
C GLU A 82 8.93 -14.28 11.73
N LEU A 83 7.75 -14.84 12.00
CA LEU A 83 6.52 -14.07 12.18
C LEU A 83 6.66 -13.08 13.35
N ARG A 84 7.09 -13.55 14.53
CA ARG A 84 7.29 -12.70 15.72
C ARG A 84 8.32 -11.60 15.47
N GLU A 85 9.42 -11.92 14.81
CA GLU A 85 10.44 -10.94 14.45
C GLU A 85 9.89 -9.88 13.48
N SER A 86 9.11 -10.30 12.49
CA SER A 86 8.48 -9.42 11.51
C SER A 86 7.49 -8.45 12.16
N ILE A 87 6.62 -8.94 13.07
CA ILE A 87 5.70 -8.11 13.83
C ILE A 87 6.46 -7.07 14.66
N LYS A 88 7.52 -7.48 15.37
CA LYS A 88 8.35 -6.56 16.17
C LYS A 88 9.01 -5.46 15.33
N LYS A 89 9.45 -5.80 14.11
CA LYS A 89 10.09 -4.87 13.18
C LYS A 89 9.15 -3.85 12.54
N GLN A 90 7.83 -4.04 12.61
CA GLN A 90 6.87 -3.09 12.04
C GLN A 90 7.07 -1.69 12.63
N LYS A 91 6.90 -0.65 11.82
CA LYS A 91 7.03 0.74 12.30
C LYS A 91 5.76 1.16 13.02
N SER A 92 5.90 1.66 14.25
CA SER A 92 4.80 2.26 15.02
C SER A 92 4.37 3.62 14.46
N ASN A 93 3.17 4.06 14.82
CA ASN A 93 2.50 5.31 14.44
C ASN A 93 2.29 5.43 12.92
N LYS A 94 2.06 4.30 12.25
CA LYS A 94 1.62 4.27 10.86
C LYS A 94 0.10 4.29 10.81
N THR A 95 -0.44 4.90 9.74
CA THR A 95 -1.87 4.88 9.48
C THR A 95 -2.30 3.43 9.24
N PRO A 96 -3.34 2.93 9.93
CA PRO A 96 -3.86 1.60 9.69
C PRO A 96 -4.50 1.51 8.29
N GLY A 97 -4.69 0.29 7.82
CA GLY A 97 -5.45 0.02 6.60
C GLY A 97 -6.95 0.27 6.80
N PRO A 98 -7.77 -0.12 5.81
CA PRO A 98 -9.23 -0.05 5.91
C PRO A 98 -9.84 -0.82 7.08
N ASP A 99 -9.15 -1.83 7.58
CA ASP A 99 -9.51 -2.61 8.78
C ASP A 99 -9.43 -1.82 10.09
N GLY A 100 -8.71 -0.69 10.10
CA GLY A 100 -8.50 0.14 11.28
C GLY A 100 -7.52 -0.44 12.31
N PHE A 101 -6.83 -1.55 12.02
CA PHE A 101 -5.92 -2.19 12.97
C PHE A 101 -4.49 -1.64 12.85
N PRO A 102 -3.96 -0.95 13.89
CA PRO A 102 -2.62 -0.40 13.85
C PRO A 102 -1.56 -1.48 14.13
N SER A 103 -0.31 -1.23 13.72
CA SER A 103 0.82 -2.15 13.97
C SER A 103 1.01 -2.50 15.46
N GLU A 104 0.67 -1.55 16.33
CA GLU A 104 0.74 -1.67 17.78
C GLU A 104 -0.18 -2.76 18.31
N LEU A 105 -1.34 -2.95 17.68
CA LEU A 105 -2.26 -4.02 18.06
C LEU A 105 -1.57 -5.38 17.91
N TYR A 106 -0.91 -5.60 16.77
CA TYR A 106 -0.20 -6.85 16.49
C TYR A 106 1.03 -7.03 17.39
N LYS A 107 1.68 -5.95 17.80
CA LYS A 107 2.82 -6.02 18.74
C LYS A 107 2.39 -6.38 20.15
N GLU A 108 1.29 -5.83 20.64
CA GLU A 108 0.79 -6.06 22.01
C GLU A 108 -0.03 -7.35 22.12
N MET A 109 -0.83 -7.68 21.11
CA MET A 109 -1.70 -8.86 21.09
C MET A 109 -1.13 -10.02 20.27
N GLY A 110 0.11 -9.91 19.81
CA GLY A 110 0.76 -10.88 18.94
C GLY A 110 0.72 -12.30 19.52
N GLU A 111 0.99 -12.48 20.81
CA GLU A 111 0.97 -13.80 21.46
C GLU A 111 -0.41 -14.49 21.42
N LEU A 112 -1.50 -13.72 21.40
CA LEU A 112 -2.86 -14.26 21.30
C LEU A 112 -3.24 -14.61 19.85
N LEU A 113 -2.63 -13.92 18.88
CA LEU A 113 -3.00 -14.00 17.45
C LEU A 113 -1.97 -14.77 16.61
N GLU A 114 -0.80 -15.09 17.15
CA GLU A 114 0.34 -15.58 16.39
C GLU A 114 0.07 -16.88 15.65
N ASN A 115 -0.65 -17.82 16.25
CA ASN A 115 -0.96 -19.09 15.59
C ASN A 115 -1.93 -18.88 14.42
N LEU A 116 -2.93 -18.02 14.59
CA LEU A 116 -3.88 -17.68 13.53
C LEU A 116 -3.18 -16.94 12.38
N LEU A 117 -2.32 -15.97 12.71
CA LEU A 117 -1.53 -15.24 11.71
C LEU A 117 -0.56 -16.16 10.97
N LEU A 118 0.06 -17.11 11.68
CA LEU A 118 0.97 -18.09 11.08
C LEU A 118 0.26 -19.00 10.09
N GLU A 119 -0.93 -19.48 10.45
CA GLU A 119 -1.79 -20.29 9.57
C GLU A 119 -2.14 -19.51 8.30
N ILE A 120 -2.64 -18.27 8.44
CA ILE A 120 -2.96 -17.41 7.30
C ILE A 120 -1.74 -17.16 6.41
N CYS A 121 -0.59 -16.84 6.99
CA CYS A 121 0.63 -16.57 6.23
C CYS A 121 1.09 -17.79 5.41
N ASN A 122 1.04 -18.99 6.01
CA ASN A 122 1.42 -20.22 5.32
C ASN A 122 0.38 -20.66 4.29
N GLU A 123 -0.91 -20.43 4.53
CA GLU A 123 -1.97 -20.66 3.53
C GLU A 123 -1.75 -19.78 2.30
N VAL A 124 -1.49 -18.48 2.50
CA VAL A 124 -1.19 -17.54 1.40
C VAL A 124 0.06 -17.98 0.62
N LEU A 125 1.11 -18.44 1.32
CA LEU A 125 2.34 -18.91 0.69
C LEU A 125 2.10 -20.16 -0.17
N LEU A 126 1.30 -21.10 0.32
CA LEU A 126 0.99 -22.36 -0.35
C LEU A 126 0.04 -22.16 -1.55
N GLU A 127 -1.04 -21.43 -1.33
CA GLU A 127 -2.12 -21.28 -2.31
C GLU A 127 -1.85 -20.16 -3.32
N ALA A 128 -0.82 -19.35 -3.09
CA ALA A 128 -0.48 -18.16 -3.87
C ALA A 128 -1.69 -17.21 -4.05
N ARG A 129 -2.57 -17.15 -3.04
CA ARG A 129 -3.81 -16.37 -3.05
C ARG A 129 -3.93 -15.56 -1.78
N THR A 130 -4.36 -14.31 -1.91
CA THR A 130 -4.64 -13.41 -0.80
C THR A 130 -6.13 -13.06 -0.75
N SER A 131 -6.61 -12.66 0.42
CA SER A 131 -7.98 -12.12 0.56
C SER A 131 -8.17 -10.89 -0.32
N GLU A 132 -9.37 -10.73 -0.88
CA GLU A 132 -9.70 -9.56 -1.70
C GLU A 132 -9.60 -8.25 -0.90
N SER A 133 -9.93 -8.30 0.40
CA SER A 133 -9.81 -7.13 1.30
C SER A 133 -8.38 -6.61 1.42
N TRP A 134 -7.35 -7.43 1.15
CA TRP A 134 -5.95 -6.98 1.18
C TRP A 134 -5.58 -6.11 -0.02
N LYS A 135 -6.41 -6.11 -1.07
CA LYS A 135 -6.27 -5.27 -2.26
C LYS A 135 -7.01 -3.93 -2.13
N GLU A 136 -7.74 -3.74 -1.04
CA GLU A 136 -8.42 -2.49 -0.74
C GLU A 136 -7.46 -1.48 -0.10
N ALA A 137 -7.56 -0.21 -0.51
CA ALA A 137 -6.76 0.87 0.06
C ALA A 137 -7.54 2.19 0.09
N TYR A 138 -7.27 3.01 1.11
CA TYR A 138 -7.73 4.39 1.13
C TYR A 138 -6.74 5.31 0.43
N ILE A 139 -7.21 5.97 -0.62
CA ILE A 139 -6.43 6.97 -1.34
C ILE A 139 -6.62 8.31 -0.65
N THR A 140 -5.52 8.88 -0.14
CA THR A 140 -5.49 10.22 0.45
C THR A 140 -4.43 11.06 -0.26
N LEU A 141 -4.85 12.20 -0.81
CA LEU A 141 -3.91 13.15 -1.38
C LEU A 141 -3.22 13.96 -0.29
N ILE A 142 -1.90 14.11 -0.41
CA ILE A 142 -1.08 14.94 0.48
C ILE A 142 -0.43 16.02 -0.39
N PRO A 143 -0.68 17.31 -0.13
CA PRO A 143 0.00 18.37 -0.86
C PRO A 143 1.49 18.37 -0.56
N GLU A 144 2.32 18.54 -1.59
CA GLU A 144 3.77 18.65 -1.42
C GLU A 144 4.16 19.93 -0.67
N GLU A 145 5.28 19.86 0.06
CA GLU A 145 5.77 21.01 0.81
C GLU A 145 6.39 22.05 -0.15
N GLY A 146 5.73 23.20 -0.30
CA GLY A 146 6.15 24.26 -1.22
C GLY A 146 5.37 24.33 -2.53
N ALA A 147 4.38 23.45 -2.74
CA ALA A 147 3.40 23.63 -3.80
C ALA A 147 2.65 24.96 -3.59
N ASP A 148 2.53 25.76 -4.65
CA ASP A 148 1.87 27.06 -4.58
C ASP A 148 0.43 26.91 -4.09
N ALA A 149 0.03 27.67 -3.06
CA ALA A 149 -1.32 27.59 -2.48
C ALA A 149 -2.43 28.06 -3.44
N ASN A 150 -2.07 28.51 -4.64
CA ASN A 150 -2.95 28.94 -5.72
C ASN A 150 -2.82 28.05 -6.98
N GLN A 151 -2.07 26.94 -6.90
CA GLN A 151 -1.99 25.93 -7.95
C GLN A 151 -2.72 24.64 -7.58
#